data_AF-A0A371D406-F1
#
_entry.id   AF-A0A371D406-F1
#
_cell.length_a   1.000
_cell.length_b   1.000
_cell.length_c   1.000
_cell.angle_alpha   90.00
_cell.angle_beta   90.00
_cell.angle_gamma   90.00
#
_symmetry.space_group_name_H-M   'P 1'
#
loop_
_entity.id
_entity.type
_entity.pdbx_description
1 polymer ?
#
loop_
_entity_poly.entity_id
_entity_poly.type
_entity_poly.pdbx_seq_one_letter_code
_entity_poly.pdbx_strand_id
1 'polypeptide(L)'
;MGREWAFEVGIADQSGREGIVRCSTFQKRPKLKLTNPPLLLLPLSFPPASSRPLTSWSTISLNLASLLPHFSSASLARADEDETDEPGSPPQLDRRSGGVQVPSGTYSHASYVKVYATCRLRRIWFSEGGPQQRLPWEFQLYAAEN
;
A
#
# COMPACT_ATOMS: atom_id res chain seq x y z
N MET A 1 -5.20 16.49 -8.97
CA MET A 1 -6.38 16.48 -8.08
C MET A 1 -5.85 16.61 -6.65
N GLY A 2 -5.94 17.79 -6.04
CA GLY A 2 -5.39 18.06 -4.70
C GLY A 2 -6.26 17.51 -3.55
N ARG A 3 -6.84 16.32 -3.73
CA ARG A 3 -7.69 15.65 -2.74
C ARG A 3 -6.96 14.41 -2.23
N GLU A 4 -7.31 14.00 -1.02
CA GLU A 4 -6.84 12.75 -0.44
C GLU A 4 -7.24 11.56 -1.30
N TRP A 5 -6.35 10.58 -1.40
CA TRP A 5 -6.55 9.38 -2.19
C TRP A 5 -5.81 8.19 -1.59
N ALA A 6 -6.35 6.99 -1.77
CA ALA A 6 -5.74 5.74 -1.34
C ALA A 6 -6.16 4.57 -2.22
N PHE A 7 -5.40 3.49 -2.16
CA PHE A 7 -5.78 2.17 -2.66
C PHE A 7 -5.16 1.07 -1.79
N GLU A 8 -5.69 -0.14 -1.91
CA GLU A 8 -5.25 -1.33 -1.20
C GLU A 8 -5.02 -2.49 -2.14
N VAL A 9 -4.08 -3.34 -1.74
CA VAL A 9 -3.85 -4.65 -2.34
C VAL A 9 -3.80 -5.67 -1.20
N GLY A 10 -4.68 -6.67 -1.25
CA GLY A 10 -4.55 -7.86 -0.43
C GLY A 10 -3.48 -8.76 -1.04
N ILE A 11 -2.53 -9.24 -0.24
CA ILE A 11 -1.47 -10.14 -0.67
C ILE A 11 -1.42 -11.36 0.24
N ALA A 12 -1.02 -12.50 -0.33
CA ALA A 12 -0.85 -13.75 0.39
C ALA A 12 0.54 -14.36 0.14
N ASP A 13 1.07 -15.04 1.15
CA ASP A 13 2.24 -15.89 0.99
C ASP A 13 1.86 -17.34 0.63
N GLN A 14 2.85 -18.16 0.28
CA GLN A 14 2.63 -19.58 -0.08
C GLN A 14 2.10 -20.44 1.07
N SER A 15 2.15 -19.95 2.32
CA SER A 15 1.56 -20.61 3.48
C SER A 15 0.10 -20.20 3.70
N GLY A 16 -0.47 -19.37 2.83
CA GLY A 16 -1.86 -18.91 2.91
C GLY A 16 -2.08 -17.79 3.92
N ARG A 17 -1.01 -17.18 4.46
CA ARG A 17 -1.13 -16.04 5.38
C ARG A 17 -1.33 -14.77 4.57
N GLU A 18 -2.31 -13.97 4.97
CA GLU A 18 -2.71 -12.77 4.26
C GLU A 18 -2.22 -11.49 4.94
N GLY A 19 -1.98 -10.45 4.16
CA GLY A 19 -1.72 -9.11 4.63
C GLY A 19 -2.30 -8.08 3.66
N ILE A 20 -2.55 -6.87 4.15
CA ILE A 20 -3.07 -5.76 3.35
C ILE A 20 -1.99 -4.70 3.21
N VAL A 21 -1.69 -4.29 1.98
CA VAL A 21 -0.87 -3.10 1.70
C VAL A 21 -1.79 -1.97 1.30
N ARG A 22 -1.76 -0.85 2.04
CA ARG A 22 -2.48 0.38 1.68
C ARG A 22 -1.50 1.49 1.38
N CYS A 23 -1.62 2.08 0.19
CA CYS A 23 -0.88 3.28 -0.19
C CYS A 23 -1.82 4.48 -0.15
N SER A 24 -1.42 5.59 0.48
CA SER A 24 -2.30 6.76 0.61
C SER A 24 -1.55 8.09 0.65
N THR A 25 -2.21 9.15 0.17
CA THR A 25 -1.60 10.49 0.06
C THR A 25 -1.58 11.29 1.36
N PHE A 26 -2.33 10.84 2.37
CA PHE A 26 -2.40 11.46 3.70
C PHE A 26 -1.53 10.73 4.75
N GLN A 27 -1.03 9.52 4.43
CA GLN A 27 -0.06 8.84 5.28
C GLN A 27 1.30 9.54 5.16
N LYS A 28 1.88 9.95 6.30
CA LYS A 28 3.18 10.66 6.33
C LYS A 28 4.38 9.73 6.47
N ARG A 29 4.20 8.59 7.13
CA ARG A 29 5.27 7.61 7.43
C ARG A 29 4.77 6.18 7.26
N PRO A 30 5.63 5.23 6.85
CA PRO A 30 5.27 3.82 6.84
C PRO A 30 4.90 3.32 8.24
N LYS A 31 3.86 2.48 8.34
CA LYS A 31 3.35 1.98 9.62
C LYS A 31 2.70 0.62 9.45
N LEU A 32 2.87 -0.28 10.41
CA LEU A 32 2.27 -1.61 10.39
C LEU A 32 1.27 -1.74 11.54
N LYS A 33 0.01 -2.03 11.22
CA LYS A 33 -1.02 -2.36 12.20
C LYS A 33 -1.22 -3.86 12.24
N LEU A 34 -1.05 -4.47 13.41
CA LEU A 34 -1.21 -5.91 13.64
C LEU A 34 -2.69 -6.30 13.82
N THR A 35 -3.53 -5.89 12.88
CA THR A 35 -4.93 -6.32 12.77
C THR A 35 -5.03 -7.74 12.21
N ASN A 36 -6.25 -8.26 12.04
CA ASN A 36 -6.48 -9.55 11.38
C ASN A 36 -7.35 -9.35 10.12
N PRO A 37 -6.77 -9.40 8.90
CA PRO A 37 -5.34 -9.56 8.58
C PRO A 37 -4.52 -8.29 8.90
N PRO A 38 -3.19 -8.38 9.02
CA PRO A 38 -2.32 -7.23 9.30
C PRO A 38 -2.33 -6.21 8.14
N LEU A 39 -2.14 -4.93 8.47
CA LEU A 39 -2.26 -3.80 7.54
C LEU A 39 -0.97 -2.96 7.52
N LEU A 40 -0.26 -3.00 6.39
CA LEU A 40 0.89 -2.17 6.09
C LEU A 40 0.45 -0.87 5.39
N LEU A 41 0.59 0.26 6.08
CA LEU A 41 0.27 1.61 5.61
C LEU A 41 1.54 2.25 5.01
N LEU A 42 1.48 2.66 3.75
CA LEU A 42 2.57 3.29 3.02
C LEU A 42 2.20 4.71 2.56
N PRO A 43 3.12 5.68 2.69
CA PRO A 43 2.93 7.02 2.14
C PRO A 43 3.00 6.98 0.61
N LEU A 44 2.15 7.77 -0.04
CA LEU A 44 2.11 7.94 -1.49
C LEU A 44 2.17 9.43 -1.84
N SER A 45 3.11 9.82 -2.70
CA SER A 45 3.19 11.18 -3.21
C SER A 45 3.08 11.18 -4.74
N PHE A 46 2.21 12.03 -5.28
CA PHE A 46 2.18 12.30 -6.71
C PHE A 46 3.18 13.40 -7.07
N PRO A 47 3.69 13.40 -8.30
CA PRO A 47 4.47 14.53 -8.81
C PRO A 47 3.69 15.84 -8.66
N PRO A 48 4.37 16.97 -8.43
CA PRO A 48 3.73 18.28 -8.37
C PRO A 48 2.97 18.56 -9.67
N ALA A 49 1.87 19.32 -9.57
CA ALA A 49 1.11 19.73 -10.74
C ALA A 49 2.02 20.52 -11.69
N SER A 50 2.03 20.15 -12.97
CA SER A 50 2.75 20.94 -13.97
C SER A 50 2.00 22.24 -14.26
N SER A 51 2.69 23.23 -14.85
CA SER A 51 2.10 24.50 -15.30
C SER A 51 1.09 24.34 -16.44
N ARG A 52 0.86 23.10 -16.92
CA ARG A 52 -0.03 22.80 -18.03
C ARG A 52 -1.44 22.47 -17.53
N PRO A 53 -2.50 22.87 -18.26
CA PRO A 53 -3.88 22.78 -17.80
C PRO A 53 -4.45 21.35 -17.73
N LEU A 54 -3.77 20.36 -18.31
CA LEU A 54 -4.21 18.97 -18.29
C LEU A 54 -3.82 18.29 -16.98
N THR A 55 -4.71 17.47 -16.44
CA THR A 55 -4.40 16.65 -15.25
C THR A 55 -3.22 15.74 -15.54
N SER A 56 -2.12 15.92 -14.81
CA SER A 56 -0.95 15.04 -14.88
C SER A 56 -1.37 13.60 -14.57
N TRP A 57 -1.08 12.69 -15.51
CA TRP A 57 -1.25 11.25 -15.32
C TRP A 57 0.03 10.67 -14.73
N SER A 58 -0.09 9.62 -13.91
CA SER A 58 1.06 8.93 -13.34
C SER A 58 0.78 7.44 -13.24
N THR A 59 1.82 6.63 -13.45
CA THR A 59 1.79 5.19 -13.22
C THR A 59 2.40 4.89 -11.85
N ILE A 60 1.70 4.11 -11.04
CA ILE A 60 2.22 3.60 -9.76
C ILE A 60 2.56 2.13 -9.94
N SER A 61 3.80 1.76 -9.65
CA SER A 61 4.28 0.38 -9.73
C SER A 61 4.64 -0.11 -8.33
N LEU A 62 4.07 -1.24 -7.93
CA LEU A 62 4.36 -1.89 -6.66
C LEU A 62 4.95 -3.28 -6.92
N ASN A 63 6.10 -3.56 -6.31
CA ASN A 63 6.63 -4.92 -6.23
C ASN A 63 6.03 -5.61 -5.00
N LEU A 64 4.92 -6.33 -5.20
CA LEU A 64 4.17 -6.96 -4.11
C LEU A 64 5.01 -7.98 -3.32
N ALA A 65 5.87 -8.74 -4.00
CA ALA A 65 6.73 -9.73 -3.35
C ALA A 65 7.74 -9.07 -2.39
N SER A 66 8.30 -7.92 -2.77
CA SER A 66 9.23 -7.17 -1.92
C SER A 66 8.59 -6.59 -0.65
N LEU A 67 7.26 -6.51 -0.59
CA LEU A 67 6.55 -5.92 0.54
C LEU A 67 6.24 -6.92 1.65
N LEU A 68 6.25 -8.23 1.36
CA LEU A 68 5.96 -9.27 2.36
C LEU A 68 6.87 -9.22 3.60
N PRO A 69 8.20 -9.07 3.47
CA PRO A 69 9.08 -9.02 4.64
C PRO A 69 8.78 -7.86 5.61
N HIS A 70 8.05 -6.83 5.18
CA HIS A 70 7.72 -5.69 6.04
C HIS A 70 6.61 -5.98 7.05
N PHE A 71 5.83 -7.05 6.87
CA PHE A 71 4.80 -7.48 7.83
C PHE A 71 5.38 -8.07 9.13
N SER A 72 6.67 -8.39 9.17
CA SER A 72 7.38 -8.82 10.38
C SER A 72 8.29 -7.72 10.96
N SER A 73 8.24 -6.50 10.43
CA SER A 73 9.10 -5.40 10.85
C SER A 73 8.65 -4.79 12.19
N ALA A 74 9.42 -5.05 13.25
CA ALA A 74 9.15 -4.48 14.57
C ALA A 74 9.20 -2.95 14.60
N SER A 75 10.06 -2.32 13.78
CA SER A 75 10.14 -0.86 13.70
C SER A 75 8.88 -0.22 13.12
N LEU A 76 8.18 -0.92 12.22
CA LEU A 76 6.92 -0.43 11.65
C LEU A 76 5.73 -0.63 12.59
N ALA A 77 5.77 -1.68 13.43
CA ALA A 77 4.72 -1.97 14.41
C ALA A 77 4.70 -0.95 15.57
N ARG A 78 5.87 -0.51 16.04
CA ARG A 78 5.99 0.44 17.16
C ARG A 78 5.44 1.84 16.84
N ALA A 79 5.38 2.23 15.57
CA ALA A 79 4.80 3.50 15.15
C ALA A 79 3.28 3.61 15.39
N ASP A 80 2.60 2.52 15.81
CA ASP A 80 1.20 2.56 16.25
C ASP A 80 1.03 2.99 17.70
N GLU A 81 1.99 2.69 18.56
CA GLU A 81 1.91 2.99 19.99
C GLU A 81 2.00 4.50 20.24
N ASP A 82 2.87 5.21 19.51
CA ASP A 82 3.15 6.65 19.69
C ASP A 82 2.00 7.62 19.28
N GLU A 83 0.96 7.17 18.55
CA GLU A 83 -0.16 8.03 18.11
C GLU A 83 -1.42 7.90 18.97
N THR A 84 -1.45 6.97 19.93
CA THR A 84 -2.66 6.65 20.72
C THR A 84 -2.71 7.31 22.10
N ASP A 85 -1.83 8.28 22.37
CA ASP A 85 -1.80 9.06 23.61
C ASP A 85 -2.98 10.07 23.69
N GLU A 86 -4.21 9.55 23.73
CA GLU A 86 -5.33 10.23 24.38
C GLU A 86 -5.17 10.05 25.90
N PRO A 87 -5.02 11.13 26.69
CA PRO A 87 -4.79 11.03 28.14
C PRO A 87 -6.06 10.58 28.85
N GLY A 88 -6.22 9.26 29.03
CA GLY A 88 -7.33 8.70 29.82
C GLY A 88 -7.81 7.30 29.47
N SER A 89 -7.29 6.68 28.41
CA SER A 89 -7.69 5.31 28.04
C SER A 89 -6.89 4.29 28.87
N PRO A 90 -7.53 3.41 29.68
CA PRO A 90 -6.80 2.38 30.42
C PRO A 90 -6.08 1.43 29.44
N PRO A 91 -4.93 0.86 29.81
CA PRO A 91 -4.20 -0.05 28.96
C PRO A 91 -5.08 -1.27 28.68
N GLN A 92 -5.63 -1.37 27.47
CA GLN A 92 -6.34 -2.56 27.02
C GLN A 92 -5.32 -3.69 26.82
N LEU A 93 -5.02 -4.34 27.94
CA LEU A 93 -4.40 -5.65 28.04
C LEU A 93 -5.37 -6.72 27.52
N ASP A 94 -5.81 -6.62 26.25
CA ASP A 94 -6.49 -7.73 25.58
C ASP A 94 -5.46 -8.71 25.01
N ARG A 95 -4.89 -9.41 26.00
CA ARG A 95 -4.20 -10.68 25.93
C ARG A 95 -5.14 -11.75 25.36
N ARG A 96 -5.37 -11.70 24.05
CA ARG A 96 -5.84 -12.84 23.26
C ARG A 96 -4.96 -13.00 22.02
N SER A 97 -3.65 -13.11 22.24
CA SER A 97 -2.67 -13.46 21.20
C SER A 97 -2.80 -14.94 20.81
N GLY A 98 -3.92 -15.31 20.18
CA GLY A 98 -3.80 -16.23 19.04
C GLY A 98 -2.95 -15.47 18.03
N GLY A 99 -1.64 -15.76 17.98
CA GLY A 99 -0.65 -14.92 17.31
C GLY A 99 -1.14 -14.47 15.94
N VAL A 100 -1.24 -13.15 15.73
CA VAL A 100 -1.61 -12.59 14.43
C VAL A 100 -0.68 -13.20 13.40
N GLN A 101 -1.25 -13.99 12.49
CA GLN A 101 -0.46 -14.68 11.48
C GLN A 101 -0.03 -13.65 10.44
N VAL A 102 1.20 -13.16 10.60
CA VAL A 102 1.79 -12.24 9.64
C VAL A 102 2.36 -13.04 8.46
N PRO A 103 2.16 -12.58 7.22
CA PRO A 103 2.80 -13.19 6.08
C PRO A 103 4.30 -12.98 6.18
N SER A 104 5.07 -14.04 5.96
CA SER A 104 6.54 -14.02 6.13
C SER A 104 7.29 -14.90 5.14
N GLY A 105 6.56 -15.61 4.27
CA GLY A 105 7.13 -16.53 3.29
C GLY A 105 7.28 -15.90 1.90
N THR A 106 7.48 -16.78 0.91
CA THR A 106 7.49 -16.41 -0.49
C THR A 106 6.12 -15.92 -0.94
N TYR A 107 6.09 -14.90 -1.78
CA TYR A 107 4.87 -14.40 -2.40
C TYR A 107 4.13 -15.50 -3.17
N SER A 108 2.81 -15.54 -2.99
CA SER A 108 1.91 -16.41 -3.74
C SER A 108 1.11 -15.60 -4.75
N HIS A 109 0.22 -14.73 -4.28
CA HIS A 109 -0.70 -14.00 -5.15
C HIS A 109 -1.24 -12.73 -4.49
N ALA A 110 -1.90 -11.89 -5.30
CA ALA A 110 -2.72 -10.78 -4.83
C ALA A 110 -4.17 -11.29 -4.71
N SER A 111 -4.76 -11.18 -3.52
CA SER A 111 -6.13 -11.65 -3.25
C SER A 111 -7.19 -10.65 -3.71
N TYR A 112 -6.91 -9.35 -3.64
CA TYR A 112 -7.79 -8.31 -4.17
C TYR A 112 -7.05 -7.00 -4.45
N VAL A 113 -7.68 -6.13 -5.25
CA VAL A 113 -7.30 -4.72 -5.40
C VAL A 113 -8.53 -3.86 -5.10
N LYS A 114 -8.38 -2.86 -4.23
CA LYS A 114 -9.45 -1.92 -3.88
C LYS A 114 -8.95 -0.49 -4.10
N VAL A 115 -9.68 0.28 -4.89
CA VAL A 115 -9.36 1.69 -5.15
C VAL A 115 -10.45 2.56 -4.52
N TYR A 116 -10.05 3.54 -3.72
CA TYR A 116 -10.99 4.48 -3.13
C TYR A 116 -11.36 5.60 -4.11
N ALA A 117 -12.34 6.44 -3.73
CA ALA A 117 -12.87 7.54 -4.54
C ALA A 117 -11.80 8.59 -4.91
N THR A 118 -12.19 9.75 -5.45
CA THR A 118 -11.30 10.91 -5.70
C THR A 118 -10.11 10.71 -6.65
N CYS A 119 -10.11 9.64 -7.48
CA CYS A 119 -9.17 9.46 -8.58
C CYS A 119 -9.83 9.34 -9.95
N ARG A 120 -9.04 9.62 -11.00
CA ARG A 120 -9.31 9.14 -12.37
C ARG A 120 -8.42 7.95 -12.64
N LEU A 121 -9.04 6.80 -12.85
CA LEU A 121 -8.33 5.56 -13.14
C LEU A 121 -8.41 5.26 -14.64
N ARG A 122 -7.27 4.92 -15.25
CA ARG A 122 -7.22 4.50 -16.65
C ARG A 122 -7.03 2.99 -16.79
N ARG A 123 -6.13 2.39 -16.02
CA ARG A 123 -5.82 0.96 -16.09
C ARG A 123 -5.19 0.46 -14.80
N ILE A 124 -5.47 -0.80 -14.47
CA ILE A 124 -4.78 -1.61 -13.45
C ILE A 124 -4.37 -2.91 -14.14
N TRP A 125 -3.14 -3.36 -13.93
CA TRP A 125 -2.63 -4.61 -14.48
C TRP A 125 -1.53 -5.18 -13.58
N PHE A 126 -1.27 -6.47 -13.71
CA PHE A 126 -0.15 -7.15 -13.08
C PHE A 126 0.95 -7.39 -14.13
N SER A 127 2.21 -7.25 -13.74
CA SER A 127 3.37 -7.56 -14.57
C SER A 127 4.43 -8.29 -13.76
N GLU A 128 5.15 -9.20 -14.41
CA GLU A 128 6.30 -9.88 -13.80
C GLU A 128 7.59 -9.09 -13.97
N GLY A 129 7.75 -8.37 -15.10
CA GLY A 129 8.84 -7.44 -15.26
C GLY A 129 8.54 -6.14 -14.51
N GLY A 130 9.56 -5.67 -13.79
CA GLY A 130 9.51 -4.42 -13.04
C GLY A 130 9.36 -3.19 -13.94
N PRO A 131 9.49 -1.98 -13.39
CA PRO A 131 9.27 -0.72 -14.11
C PRO A 131 10.19 -0.50 -15.32
N GLN A 132 11.26 -1.29 -15.47
CA GLN A 132 12.18 -1.27 -16.60
C GLN A 132 11.74 -2.17 -17.77
N GLN A 133 10.69 -2.98 -17.62
CA GLN A 133 10.18 -3.83 -18.68
C GLN A 133 9.62 -2.96 -19.82
N ARG A 134 9.98 -3.30 -21.06
CA ARG A 134 9.38 -2.67 -22.24
C ARG A 134 7.91 -3.07 -22.33
N LEU A 135 7.03 -2.14 -21.99
CA LEU A 135 5.59 -2.35 -22.03
C LEU A 135 5.06 -2.26 -23.47
N PRO A 136 4.13 -3.14 -23.87
CA PRO A 136 3.36 -2.99 -25.10
C PRO A 136 2.70 -1.60 -25.17
N TRP A 137 2.45 -1.10 -26.39
CA TRP A 137 2.04 0.28 -26.62
C TRP A 137 0.75 0.65 -25.88
N GLU A 138 -0.18 -0.29 -25.70
CA GLU A 138 -1.44 -0.09 -25.00
C GLU A 138 -1.27 0.23 -23.50
N PHE A 139 -0.12 -0.07 -22.90
CA PHE A 139 0.19 0.20 -21.48
C PHE A 139 1.02 1.47 -21.26
N GLN A 140 1.44 2.15 -22.33
CA GLN A 140 2.26 3.36 -22.24
C GLN A 140 1.41 4.61 -22.01
N LEU A 141 2.02 5.62 -21.39
CA LEU A 141 1.39 6.89 -21.06
C LEU A 141 1.84 8.00 -22.02
N TYR A 142 1.13 8.16 -23.13
CA TYR A 142 1.47 9.14 -24.17
C TYR A 142 1.14 10.61 -23.83
N ALA A 143 0.35 10.85 -22.78
CA ALA A 143 -0.10 12.20 -22.39
C ALA A 143 0.76 12.85 -21.30
N ALA A 144 1.85 12.19 -20.86
CA ALA A 144 2.76 12.71 -19.85
C ALA A 144 3.96 13.47 -20.43
N GLU A 145 4.23 13.32 -21.73
CA GLU A 145 5.33 13.99 -22.44
C GLU A 145 4.83 15.16 -23.28
N ASN A 146 4.88 16.34 -22.67
CA ASN A 146 5.39 17.59 -23.24
C ASN A 146 5.36 18.62 -22.12
#